data_AF-A0A1K1Q4E9-F1
#
_entry.id   AF-A0A1K1Q4E9-F1
#
_cell.length_a   1.000
_cell.length_b   1.000
_cell.length_c   1.000
_cell.angle_alpha   90.00
_cell.angle_beta   90.00
_cell.angle_gamma   90.00
#
_symmetry.space_group_name_H-M   'P 1'
#
loop_
_entity.id
_entity.type
_entity.pdbx_description
1 polymer ?
#
loop_
_entity_poly.entity_id
_entity_poly.type
_entity_poly.pdbx_seq_one_letter_code
_entity_poly.pdbx_strand_id
1 'polypeptide(L)'
;MDHHLPLAKKGWRRNRLWIISLSGIALILAGIFVVTDMPEATVNLVRAYNDSELYEKAWAKAAVDEEVIEILGELEPVDKLAILEGEVIYHDDNTVDATIRISGNRGRGRLDITARKITGNWVYSRIGVRIKSGRHKGKTIEVDPEVFKK
;
A
#
# COMPACT_ATOMS: atom_id res chain seq x y z
N MET A 1 5.49 -30.47 -63.34
CA MET A 1 4.33 -29.57 -63.52
C MET A 1 3.29 -29.85 -62.43
N ASP A 2 3.67 -29.62 -61.16
CA ASP A 2 3.21 -28.49 -60.33
C ASP A 2 1.94 -27.78 -60.85
N HIS A 3 0.91 -27.43 -60.09
CA HIS A 3 0.55 -27.36 -58.67
C HIS A 3 -1.01 -27.31 -58.68
N HIS A 4 -1.83 -27.46 -57.63
CA HIS A 4 -2.06 -26.54 -56.52
C HIS A 4 -3.22 -27.14 -55.69
N LEU A 5 -3.08 -27.21 -54.37
CA LEU A 5 -4.17 -27.49 -53.43
C LEU A 5 -4.97 -26.19 -53.18
N PRO A 6 -6.31 -26.19 -53.26
CA PRO A 6 -7.09 -25.11 -52.66
C PRO A 6 -8.17 -25.70 -51.75
N LEU A 7 -7.82 -26.07 -50.52
CA LEU A 7 -8.81 -26.32 -49.47
C LEU A 7 -8.43 -25.57 -48.19
N ALA A 8 -8.36 -24.24 -48.30
CA ALA A 8 -8.38 -23.37 -47.14
C ALA A 8 -9.23 -22.15 -47.45
N LYS A 9 -10.00 -21.69 -46.45
CA LYS A 9 -10.67 -20.37 -46.36
C LYS A 9 -12.15 -20.22 -46.73
N LYS A 10 -13.01 -21.24 -46.58
CA LYS A 10 -14.48 -21.00 -46.59
C LYS A 10 -15.11 -20.78 -45.20
N GLY A 11 -14.52 -21.35 -44.15
CA GLY A 11 -15.05 -21.22 -42.78
C GLY A 11 -14.85 -19.86 -42.11
N TRP A 12 -13.78 -19.13 -42.45
CA TRP A 12 -13.29 -17.94 -41.73
C TRP A 12 -14.14 -16.65 -41.91
N ARG A 13 -14.92 -16.55 -43.00
CA ARG A 13 -15.76 -15.35 -43.25
C ARG A 13 -17.10 -15.39 -42.52
N ARG A 14 -17.65 -16.58 -42.21
CA ARG A 14 -18.99 -16.71 -41.62
C ARG A 14 -18.97 -16.56 -40.10
N ASN A 15 -17.90 -16.99 -39.44
CA ASN A 15 -17.72 -16.93 -37.99
C ASN A 15 -17.03 -15.64 -37.50
N ARG A 16 -16.39 -14.84 -38.37
CA ARG A 16 -15.78 -13.55 -38.01
C ARG A 16 -16.77 -12.55 -37.40
N LEU A 17 -17.99 -12.46 -37.95
CA LEU A 17 -19.01 -11.55 -37.43
C LEU A 17 -19.47 -11.97 -36.03
N TRP A 18 -19.60 -13.28 -35.80
CA TRP A 18 -19.92 -13.82 -34.48
C TRP A 18 -18.81 -13.60 -33.47
N ILE A 19 -17.54 -13.76 -33.86
CA ILE A 19 -16.39 -13.49 -32.99
C ILE A 19 -16.33 -12.01 -32.59
N ILE A 20 -16.59 -11.08 -33.53
CA ILE A 20 -16.61 -9.65 -33.22
C ILE A 20 -17.76 -9.33 -32.26
N SER A 21 -18.98 -9.84 -32.51
CA SER A 21 -20.12 -9.64 -31.63
C SER A 21 -19.91 -10.25 -30.24
N LEU A 22 -19.39 -11.48 -30.16
CA LEU A 22 -19.05 -12.15 -28.90
C LEU A 22 -17.94 -11.40 -28.15
N SER A 23 -16.93 -10.89 -28.85
CA SER A 23 -15.86 -10.10 -28.23
C SER A 23 -16.37 -8.77 -27.69
N GLY A 24 -17.28 -8.10 -28.40
CA GLY A 24 -17.90 -6.84 -27.95
C GLY A 24 -18.78 -7.06 -26.72
N ILE A 25 -19.61 -8.11 -26.72
CA ILE A 25 -20.42 -8.48 -25.56
C ILE A 25 -19.52 -8.87 -24.38
N ALA A 26 -18.46 -9.65 -24.61
CA ALA A 26 -17.50 -10.01 -23.57
C ALA A 26 -16.79 -8.78 -22.98
N LEU A 27 -16.41 -7.80 -23.80
CA LEU A 27 -15.82 -6.55 -23.35
C LEU A 27 -16.80 -5.68 -22.57
N ILE A 28 -18.07 -5.63 -22.97
CA ILE A 28 -19.12 -4.91 -22.24
C ILE A 28 -19.36 -5.58 -20.88
N LEU A 29 -19.46 -6.92 -20.84
CA LEU A 29 -19.62 -7.67 -19.60
C LEU A 29 -18.40 -7.53 -18.68
N ALA A 30 -17.19 -7.56 -19.22
CA ALA A 30 -15.96 -7.31 -18.47
C ALA A 30 -15.91 -5.86 -17.95
N GLY A 31 -16.35 -4.89 -18.75
CA GLY A 31 -16.45 -3.49 -18.35
C GLY A 31 -17.43 -3.27 -17.20
N ILE A 32 -18.58 -3.95 -17.21
CA ILE A 32 -19.55 -3.91 -16.10
C ILE A 32 -18.91 -4.47 -14.81
N PHE A 33 -18.11 -5.53 -14.91
CA PHE A 33 -17.43 -6.13 -13.75
C PHE A 33 -16.36 -5.21 -13.13
N VAL A 34 -15.71 -4.34 -13.93
CA VAL A 34 -14.71 -3.38 -13.43
C VAL A 34 -15.35 -2.20 -12.70
N VAL A 35 -16.63 -1.89 -12.98
CA VAL A 35 -17.36 -0.78 -12.35
C VAL A 35 -18.00 -1.17 -11.01
N THR A 36 -18.23 -2.47 -10.78
CA THR A 36 -18.77 -2.99 -9.51
C THR A 36 -17.66 -3.27 -8.51
N ASP A 37 -17.65 -2.48 -7.43
CA ASP A 37 -16.99 -2.75 -6.16
C ASP A 37 -15.47 -2.96 -6.25
N MET A 38 -14.72 -1.87 -6.45
CA MET A 38 -13.33 -1.86 -5.99
C MET A 38 -13.35 -2.22 -4.49
N PRO A 39 -12.61 -3.26 -4.06
CA PRO A 39 -12.53 -3.60 -2.66
C PRO A 39 -12.11 -2.36 -1.87
N GLU A 40 -12.75 -2.08 -0.74
CA GLU A 40 -12.46 -0.94 0.13
C GLU A 40 -10.97 -0.84 0.46
N ALA A 41 -10.30 -2.00 0.58
CA ALA A 41 -8.85 -2.15 0.71
C ALA A 41 -8.04 -1.49 -0.43
N THR A 42 -8.53 -1.53 -1.67
CA THR A 42 -7.85 -0.94 -2.85
C THR A 42 -7.95 0.58 -2.85
N VAL A 43 -9.13 1.13 -2.51
CA VAL A 43 -9.33 2.58 -2.39
C VAL A 43 -8.52 3.14 -1.21
N ASN A 44 -8.52 2.42 -0.09
CA ASN A 44 -7.70 2.74 1.08
C ASN A 44 -6.21 2.71 0.76
N LEU A 45 -5.74 1.75 -0.04
CA LEU A 45 -4.35 1.67 -0.44
C LEU A 45 -3.92 2.84 -1.36
N VAL A 46 -4.78 3.23 -2.31
CA VAL A 46 -4.50 4.39 -3.18
C VAL A 46 -4.50 5.70 -2.39
N ARG A 47 -5.40 5.85 -1.41
CA ARG A 47 -5.42 7.02 -0.51
C ARG A 47 -4.16 7.07 0.37
N ALA A 48 -3.78 5.94 0.96
CA ALA A 48 -2.57 5.80 1.76
C ALA A 48 -1.29 6.07 0.95
N TYR A 49 -1.24 5.61 -0.30
CA TYR A 49 -0.13 5.86 -1.21
C TYR A 49 0.05 7.36 -1.53
N ASN A 50 -1.06 8.11 -1.62
CA ASN A 50 -1.02 9.55 -1.86
C ASN A 50 -0.73 10.37 -0.58
N ASP A 51 -1.06 9.85 0.61
CA ASP A 51 -0.81 10.49 1.91
C ASP A 51 0.59 10.11 2.46
N SER A 52 1.67 10.26 1.68
CA SER A 52 3.05 9.93 2.12
C SER A 52 3.48 10.73 3.36
N GLU A 53 2.93 11.94 3.53
CA GLU A 53 3.18 12.80 4.69
C GLU A 53 2.88 12.12 6.03
N LEU A 54 1.85 11.25 6.08
CA LEU A 54 1.48 10.54 7.30
C LEU A 54 2.64 9.67 7.80
N TYR A 55 3.29 8.97 6.87
CA TYR A 55 4.36 8.02 7.16
C TYR A 55 5.69 8.75 7.39
N GLU A 56 6.02 9.73 6.55
CA GLU A 56 7.26 10.50 6.66
C GLU A 56 7.37 11.23 8.00
N LYS A 57 6.30 11.90 8.44
CA LYS A 57 6.27 12.61 9.73
C LYS A 57 6.31 11.65 10.92
N ALA A 58 5.67 10.48 10.82
CA ALA A 58 5.75 9.46 11.87
C ALA A 58 7.14 8.84 11.96
N TRP A 59 7.75 8.54 10.82
CA TRP A 59 9.12 8.03 10.74
C TRP A 59 10.11 9.06 11.28
N ALA A 60 9.98 10.34 10.92
CA ALA A 60 10.86 11.39 11.41
C ALA A 60 10.84 11.50 12.94
N LYS A 61 9.68 11.27 13.58
CA LYS A 61 9.57 11.21 15.04
C LYS A 61 10.28 9.99 15.61
N ALA A 62 10.08 8.82 15.01
CA ALA A 62 10.78 7.61 15.44
C ALA A 62 12.30 7.67 15.20
N ALA A 63 12.75 8.41 14.18
CA ALA A 63 14.16 8.54 13.81
C ALA A 63 14.96 9.45 14.73
N VAL A 64 14.30 10.27 15.56
CA VAL A 64 14.94 11.13 16.56
C VAL A 64 14.77 10.63 17.99
N ASP A 65 14.00 9.55 18.18
CA ASP A 65 13.77 8.94 19.48
C ASP A 65 15.02 8.16 19.94
N GLU A 66 15.57 8.53 21.10
CA GLU A 66 16.82 7.96 21.60
C GLU A 66 16.73 6.45 21.81
N GLU A 67 15.59 5.95 22.29
CA GLU A 67 15.39 4.53 22.55
C GLU A 67 15.28 3.74 21.23
N VAL A 68 14.62 4.31 20.22
CA VAL A 68 14.54 3.70 18.88
C VAL A 68 15.94 3.63 18.24
N ILE A 69 16.72 4.71 18.31
CA ILE A 69 18.08 4.76 17.79
C ILE A 69 19.00 3.80 18.54
N GLU A 70 18.85 3.67 19.86
CA GLU A 70 19.67 2.75 20.65
C GLU A 70 19.48 1.29 20.18
N ILE A 71 18.22 0.89 19.96
CA ILE A 71 17.86 -0.49 19.62
C ILE A 71 18.00 -0.81 18.13
N LEU A 72 17.44 0.03 17.25
CA LEU A 72 17.41 -0.21 15.80
C LEU A 72 18.58 0.47 15.07
N GLY A 73 19.25 1.42 15.72
CA GLY A 73 20.31 2.21 15.13
C GLY A 73 19.78 3.33 14.24
N GLU A 74 20.58 3.72 13.25
CA GLU A 74 20.16 4.70 12.24
C GLU A 74 19.09 4.06 11.36
N LEU A 75 17.90 4.67 11.32
CA LEU A 75 16.78 4.18 10.53
C LEU A 75 17.00 4.48 9.05
N GLU A 76 16.72 3.48 8.22
CA GLU A 76 16.64 3.65 6.77
C GLU A 76 15.37 4.44 6.40
N PRO A 77 15.42 5.23 5.31
CA PRO A 77 14.25 5.96 4.83
C PRO A 77 13.10 5.01 4.50
N VAL A 78 11.86 5.48 4.70
CA VAL A 78 10.67 4.68 4.38
C VAL A 78 10.46 4.65 2.87
N ASP A 79 10.68 3.49 2.27
CA ASP A 79 10.31 3.25 0.88
C ASP A 79 8.83 2.90 0.74
N LYS A 80 8.27 3.16 -0.45
CA LYS A 80 6.88 2.81 -0.80
C LYS A 80 6.56 1.33 -0.60
N LEU A 81 7.55 0.45 -0.81
CA LEU A 81 7.42 -0.98 -0.56
C LEU A 81 7.20 -1.30 0.93
N ALA A 82 7.79 -0.52 1.84
CA ALA A 82 7.60 -0.71 3.27
C ALA A 82 6.18 -0.33 3.73
N ILE A 83 5.53 0.59 3.02
CA ILE A 83 4.12 0.95 3.21
C ILE A 83 3.21 -0.16 2.65
N LEU A 84 3.54 -0.69 1.46
CA LEU A 84 2.81 -1.80 0.83
C LEU A 84 2.89 -3.12 1.61
N GLU A 85 4.04 -3.41 2.23
CA GLU A 85 4.21 -4.55 3.14
C GLU A 85 3.49 -4.35 4.49
N GLY A 86 2.95 -3.16 4.70
CA GLY A 86 2.23 -2.74 5.88
C GLY A 86 0.75 -3.12 5.86
N GLU A 87 0.04 -2.60 6.84
CA GLU A 87 -1.42 -2.68 6.94
C GLU A 87 -1.95 -1.28 7.21
N VAL A 88 -3.02 -0.88 6.51
CA VAL A 88 -3.65 0.43 6.68
C VAL A 88 -5.14 0.22 6.80
N ILE A 89 -5.70 0.66 7.92
CA ILE A 89 -7.10 0.56 8.24
C ILE A 89 -7.61 1.99 8.44
N TYR A 90 -8.56 2.40 7.61
CA TYR A 90 -9.31 3.63 7.82
C TYR A 90 -10.57 3.27 8.58
N HIS A 91 -10.72 3.82 9.79
CA HIS A 91 -11.92 3.61 10.60
C HIS A 91 -13.04 4.56 10.23
N ASP A 92 -12.67 5.80 9.88
CA ASP A 92 -13.54 6.86 9.38
C ASP A 92 -12.81 7.60 8.25
N ASP A 93 -13.44 8.60 7.65
CA ASP A 93 -12.79 9.47 6.67
C ASP A 93 -11.57 10.24 7.18
N ASN A 94 -11.44 10.34 8.51
CA ASN A 94 -10.42 11.15 9.16
C ASN A 94 -9.52 10.34 10.11
N THR A 95 -9.84 9.11 10.49
CA THR A 95 -9.03 8.33 11.45
C THR A 95 -8.38 7.16 10.74
N VAL A 96 -7.07 7.02 10.92
CA VAL A 96 -6.27 5.96 10.29
C VAL A 96 -5.40 5.27 11.31
N ASP A 97 -5.40 3.94 11.24
CA ASP A 97 -4.45 3.06 11.89
C ASP A 97 -3.59 2.40 10.82
N ALA A 98 -2.28 2.65 10.88
CA ALA A 98 -1.34 2.15 9.91
C ALA A 98 -0.15 1.47 10.58
N THR A 99 0.30 0.38 9.99
CA THR A 99 1.51 -0.33 10.36
C THR A 99 2.42 -0.37 9.15
N ILE A 100 3.67 0.11 9.28
CA ILE A 100 4.67 0.01 8.22
C ILE A 100 5.92 -0.71 8.71
N ARG A 101 6.68 -1.30 7.79
CA ARG A 101 7.99 -1.87 8.12
C ARG A 101 9.01 -0.73 8.29
N ILE A 102 9.84 -0.83 9.32
CA ILE A 102 11.03 0.02 9.45
C ILE A 102 12.28 -0.85 9.60
N SER A 103 13.37 -0.39 9.00
CA SER A 103 14.69 -1.03 9.08
C SER A 103 15.67 -0.01 9.63
N GLY A 104 16.63 -0.48 10.40
CA GLY A 104 17.80 0.29 10.78
C GLY A 104 19.05 -0.59 10.70
N ASN A 105 20.21 0.04 10.77
CA ASN A 105 21.49 -0.65 10.60
C ASN A 105 21.77 -1.77 11.64
N ARG A 106 21.05 -1.78 12.78
CA ARG A 106 21.18 -2.80 13.84
C ARG A 106 19.99 -3.77 13.89
N GLY A 107 18.90 -3.52 13.17
CA GLY A 107 17.71 -4.36 13.27
C GLY A 107 16.52 -3.91 12.43
N ARG A 108 15.41 -4.62 12.58
CA ARG A 108 14.13 -4.38 11.90
C ARG A 108 13.01 -4.29 12.91
N GLY A 109 12.03 -3.47 12.59
CA GLY A 109 10.84 -3.24 13.40
C GLY A 109 9.59 -2.99 12.55
N ARG A 110 8.51 -2.69 13.24
CA ARG A 110 7.28 -2.16 12.67
C ARG A 110 6.92 -0.86 13.37
N LEU A 111 6.53 0.14 12.60
CA LEU A 111 6.02 1.40 13.10
C LEU A 111 4.50 1.34 13.03
N ASP A 112 3.87 1.36 14.20
CA ASP A 112 2.43 1.46 14.38
C ASP A 112 2.05 2.93 14.57
N ILE A 113 1.07 3.39 13.81
CA ILE A 113 0.67 4.78 13.71
C ILE A 113 -0.83 4.84 13.90
N THR A 114 -1.29 5.64 14.85
CA THR A 114 -2.69 6.04 14.97
C THR A 114 -2.75 7.55 14.79
N ALA A 115 -3.47 8.02 13.77
CA ALA A 115 -3.58 9.44 13.47
C ALA A 115 -4.99 9.86 13.06
N ARG A 116 -5.30 11.13 13.28
CA ARG A 116 -6.53 11.77 12.84
C ARG A 116 -6.22 12.98 11.95
N LYS A 117 -6.89 13.08 10.81
CA LYS A 117 -6.84 14.24 9.92
C LYS A 117 -7.72 15.35 10.48
N ILE A 118 -7.12 16.48 10.85
CA ILE A 118 -7.79 17.67 11.36
C ILE A 118 -7.39 18.85 10.49
N THR A 119 -8.36 19.47 9.82
CA THR A 119 -8.13 20.64 8.94
C THR A 119 -7.04 20.40 7.89
N GLY A 120 -7.05 19.21 7.28
CA GLY A 120 -6.07 18.78 6.27
C GLY A 120 -4.72 18.29 6.82
N ASN A 121 -4.44 18.46 8.12
CA ASN A 121 -3.19 18.03 8.75
C ASN A 121 -3.37 16.75 9.57
N TRP A 122 -2.37 15.87 9.54
CA TRP A 122 -2.35 14.66 10.38
C TRP A 122 -1.93 14.99 11.81
N VAL A 123 -2.79 14.67 12.77
CA VAL A 123 -2.54 14.75 14.20
C VAL A 123 -2.38 13.34 14.74
N TYR A 124 -1.21 13.06 15.32
CA TYR A 124 -0.85 11.72 15.79
C TYR A 124 -1.37 11.51 17.20
N SER A 125 -2.17 10.47 17.38
CA SER A 125 -2.61 10.02 18.71
C SER A 125 -1.60 9.05 19.32
N ARG A 126 -0.98 8.20 18.49
CA ARG A 126 0.01 7.22 18.94
C ARG A 126 1.03 6.94 17.84
N ILE A 127 2.29 6.83 18.23
CA ILE A 127 3.37 6.31 17.39
C ILE A 127 4.10 5.26 18.22
N GLY A 128 4.14 4.02 17.74
CA GLY A 128 4.74 2.90 18.44
C GLY A 128 5.74 2.17 17.55
N VAL A 129 6.92 1.86 18.06
CA VAL A 129 7.92 1.06 17.36
C VAL A 129 7.99 -0.32 17.99
N ARG A 130 7.52 -1.34 17.26
CA ARG A 130 7.62 -2.75 17.62
C ARG A 130 8.89 -3.37 17.08
N ILE A 131 9.77 -3.82 17.97
CA ILE A 131 11.03 -4.45 17.60
C ILE A 131 10.77 -5.90 17.15
N LYS A 132 11.18 -6.24 15.92
CA LYS A 132 10.96 -7.58 15.33
C LYS A 132 12.22 -8.44 15.27
N SER A 133 13.39 -7.87 15.44
CA SER A 133 14.68 -8.58 15.45
C SER A 133 15.61 -8.12 16.57
N GLY A 134 16.64 -8.92 16.87
CA GLY A 134 17.64 -8.60 17.88
C GLY A 134 17.25 -9.05 19.29
N ARG A 135 18.02 -8.60 20.29
CA ARG A 135 17.83 -9.00 21.71
C ARG A 135 16.55 -8.45 22.33
N HIS A 136 16.04 -7.33 21.82
CA HIS A 136 14.84 -6.65 22.31
C HIS A 136 13.57 -7.02 21.53
N LYS A 137 13.58 -8.16 20.82
CA LYS A 137 12.43 -8.63 20.05
C LYS A 137 11.17 -8.72 20.92
N GLY A 138 10.08 -8.12 20.43
CA GLY A 138 8.79 -8.09 21.14
C GLY A 138 8.59 -6.85 22.02
N LYS A 139 9.62 -6.03 22.24
CA LYS A 139 9.47 -4.73 22.89
C LYS A 139 8.73 -3.76 21.96
N THR A 140 7.87 -2.93 22.54
CA THR A 140 7.25 -1.78 21.88
C THR A 140 7.75 -0.53 22.57
N ILE A 141 8.31 0.40 21.79
CA ILE A 141 8.69 1.74 22.23
C ILE A 141 7.56 2.68 21.85
N GLU A 142 7.04 3.47 22.80
CA GLU A 142 6.09 4.53 22.47
C GLU A 142 6.85 5.82 22.23
N VAL A 143 6.72 6.35 21.02
CA VAL A 143 7.36 7.59 20.61
C VAL A 143 6.39 8.73 20.89
N ASP A 144 6.87 9.78 21.53
CA ASP A 144 6.07 10.94 21.84
C ASP A 144 5.61 11.65 20.54
N PRO A 145 4.29 11.74 20.28
CA PRO A 145 3.78 12.40 19.09
C PRO A 145 4.01 13.92 19.08
N GLU A 146 4.39 14.56 20.20
CA GLU A 146 4.55 16.01 20.31
C GLU A 146 5.98 16.52 20.10
N VAL A 147 6.96 15.65 19.80
CA VAL A 147 8.40 15.98 19.65
C VAL A 147 8.69 17.16 18.70
N PHE A 148 7.79 17.47 17.76
CA PHE A 148 7.94 18.58 16.80
C PHE A 148 7.07 19.83 17.09
N LYS A 149 6.40 19.94 18.24
CA LYS A 149 5.80 21.22 18.68
C LYS A 149 6.88 22.11 19.31
N LYS A 150 7.66 22.82 18.50
CA LYS A 150 8.53 23.89 18.97
C LYS A 150 8.55 25.07 18.01
#